data_AF-A0A1B7UIZ9-F1
#
_entry.id   AF-A0A1B7UIZ9-F1
#
_cell.length_a   1.000
_cell.length_b   1.000
_cell.length_c   1.000
_cell.angle_alpha   90.00
_cell.angle_beta   90.00
_cell.angle_gamma   90.00
#
_symmetry.space_group_name_H-M   'P 1'
#
loop_
_entity.id
_entity.type
_entity.pdbx_description
1 polymer ?
#
loop_
_entity_poly.entity_id
_entity_poly.type
_entity_poly.pdbx_seq_one_letter_code
_entity_poly.pdbx_strand_id
1 'polypeptide(L)'
;MLILPRYRSRNCRFLGSDGRFVYGSMLLLAMLLTVGKAQGRTATLTTAEIRTLKNAVTVLKYQPQIEALAKNCAADVLQYLPTVIADADTGSLQSLLQKKLNMTSVQLFNLLQENEKFANLTQAAAVSTPDCNDRDAIVDLAEQYSNNYTALELSDALGSWHQHFVTPEATPAMDPDQLSGLISNSHSIVLVNIQPKSVLTSLQQANFLHIDDKSSYVFEVQQGWKAVGPRYQGLHIHLSPKNYPQQPKRWLLLLDTSFHPKTALHGAELQQALQLLGSPAWIFNRQGDLVRAGKS
;
A
#
# COMPACT_ATOMS: atom_id res chain seq x y z
N MET A 1 -43.86 -66.92 0.15
CA MET A 1 -44.48 -65.80 -0.61
C MET A 1 -43.42 -65.19 -1.52
N LEU A 2 -43.63 -65.35 -2.83
CA LEU A 2 -43.12 -64.59 -4.00
C LEU A 2 -41.64 -64.11 -4.00
N ILE A 3 -40.71 -64.83 -4.63
CA ILE A 3 -40.37 -64.87 -6.08
C ILE A 3 -39.29 -63.83 -6.47
N LEU A 4 -38.04 -64.32 -6.61
CA LEU A 4 -36.96 -63.87 -7.52
C LEU A 4 -37.46 -63.90 -8.98
N PRO A 5 -36.84 -63.28 -10.03
CA PRO A 5 -35.39 -63.35 -10.32
C PRO A 5 -34.88 -62.12 -11.13
N ARG A 6 -33.72 -62.02 -11.81
CA ARG A 6 -32.96 -62.93 -12.68
C ARG A 6 -31.64 -62.20 -13.06
N TYR A 7 -30.49 -62.87 -12.93
CA TYR A 7 -29.61 -63.39 -14.00
C TYR A 7 -28.54 -62.41 -14.53
N ARG A 8 -27.23 -62.65 -14.32
CA ARG A 8 -26.27 -63.65 -14.90
C ARG A 8 -25.68 -63.16 -16.23
N SER A 9 -24.35 -63.12 -16.36
CA SER A 9 -23.53 -64.08 -17.15
C SER A 9 -22.75 -63.27 -18.21
N ARG A 10 -21.49 -63.49 -18.61
CA ARG A 10 -20.43 -64.49 -18.37
C ARG A 10 -19.12 -63.94 -18.99
N ASN A 11 -17.99 -64.37 -18.41
CA ASN A 11 -16.71 -64.81 -18.97
C ASN A 11 -16.37 -64.56 -20.47
N CYS A 12 -15.10 -64.23 -20.75
CA CYS A 12 -14.10 -65.18 -21.29
C CYS A 12 -12.69 -64.57 -21.41
N ARG A 13 -11.65 -65.38 -21.12
CA ARG A 13 -10.22 -65.18 -21.45
C ARG A 13 -9.96 -65.56 -22.91
N PHE A 14 -8.98 -64.91 -23.56
CA PHE A 14 -8.04 -65.47 -24.57
C PHE A 14 -6.88 -64.44 -24.67
N LEU A 15 -5.62 -64.77 -24.30
CA LEU A 15 -4.55 -65.35 -25.13
C LEU A 15 -4.21 -64.53 -26.39
N GLY A 16 -2.94 -64.09 -26.48
CA GLY A 16 -2.22 -64.08 -27.76
C GLY A 16 -1.62 -62.74 -28.24
N SER A 17 -0.30 -62.80 -28.40
CA SER A 17 0.44 -62.38 -29.59
C SER A 17 0.74 -60.90 -29.83
N ASP A 18 2.05 -60.64 -29.86
CA ASP A 18 2.81 -59.82 -30.80
C ASP A 18 2.02 -59.01 -31.84
N GLY A 19 2.30 -57.70 -31.83
CA GLY A 19 1.88 -56.78 -32.89
C GLY A 19 2.66 -55.47 -32.78
N ARG A 20 3.76 -55.38 -33.53
CA ARG A 20 4.37 -54.10 -33.92
C ARG A 20 3.31 -53.26 -34.66
N PHE A 21 3.22 -51.97 -34.40
CA PHE A 21 3.38 -50.90 -35.41
C PHE A 21 3.08 -49.51 -34.81
N VAL A 22 4.15 -48.72 -34.68
CA VAL A 22 4.31 -47.35 -35.20
C VAL A 22 3.24 -46.30 -34.85
N TYR A 23 3.60 -45.32 -34.04
CA TYR A 23 3.83 -43.93 -34.45
C TYR A 23 3.96 -43.05 -33.20
N GLY A 24 4.98 -42.19 -33.21
CA GLY A 24 4.91 -40.91 -32.51
C GLY A 24 5.64 -40.85 -31.17
N SER A 25 6.59 -39.93 -31.12
CA SER A 25 6.85 -39.10 -29.94
C SER A 25 7.69 -39.74 -28.82
N MET A 26 9.00 -39.77 -29.03
CA MET A 26 9.98 -39.57 -27.95
C MET A 26 10.76 -38.28 -28.29
N LEU A 27 10.47 -37.20 -27.57
CA LEU A 27 11.20 -36.78 -26.37
C LEU A 27 12.51 -36.09 -26.73
N LEU A 28 12.53 -34.77 -26.63
CA LEU A 28 13.64 -34.06 -26.00
C LEU A 28 13.23 -32.63 -25.63
N LEU A 29 13.51 -32.31 -24.37
CA LEU A 29 13.59 -30.97 -23.81
C LEU A 29 12.28 -30.19 -23.61
N ALA A 30 11.42 -30.71 -22.75
CA ALA A 30 10.78 -29.82 -21.78
C ALA A 30 11.87 -29.38 -20.79
N MET A 31 12.60 -28.30 -21.11
CA MET A 31 13.15 -27.45 -20.06
C MET A 31 11.95 -26.97 -19.25
N LEU A 32 11.65 -27.69 -18.18
CA LEU A 32 10.96 -27.14 -17.03
C LEU A 32 11.84 -26.00 -16.53
N LEU A 33 11.66 -24.82 -17.12
CA LEU A 33 11.78 -23.56 -16.40
C LEU A 33 10.75 -23.67 -15.29
N THR A 34 11.16 -24.29 -14.19
CA THR A 34 10.59 -24.01 -12.89
C THR A 34 10.90 -22.54 -12.66
N VAL A 35 10.02 -21.67 -13.15
CA VAL A 35 9.83 -20.35 -12.58
C VAL A 35 9.45 -20.66 -11.14
N GLY A 36 10.47 -20.69 -10.29
CA GLY A 36 10.29 -20.76 -8.86
C GLY A 36 9.42 -19.57 -8.54
N LYS A 37 8.11 -19.82 -8.36
CA LYS A 37 7.27 -18.89 -7.63
C LYS A 37 7.93 -18.80 -6.28
N ALA A 38 8.67 -17.71 -6.05
CA ALA A 38 9.16 -17.36 -4.74
C ALA A 38 7.94 -17.40 -3.82
N GLN A 39 7.83 -18.46 -3.02
CA GLN A 39 6.84 -18.56 -1.98
C GLN A 39 7.20 -17.46 -0.98
N GLY A 40 6.49 -16.33 -1.08
CA GLY A 40 6.62 -15.20 -0.19
C GLY A 40 6.41 -15.66 1.24
N ARG A 41 7.52 -15.88 1.96
CA ARG A 41 7.53 -16.08 3.40
C ARG A 41 7.42 -14.71 4.06
N THR A 42 6.27 -14.49 4.71
CA THR A 42 6.04 -13.60 5.86
C THR A 42 6.41 -12.11 5.73
N ALA A 43 5.38 -11.27 5.55
CA ALA A 43 5.15 -9.89 6.06
C ALA A 43 6.18 -8.76 5.88
N THR A 44 7.44 -9.01 5.50
CA THR A 44 8.49 -7.98 5.41
C THR A 44 9.26 -8.08 4.11
N LEU A 45 9.38 -6.96 3.39
CA LEU A 45 10.21 -6.85 2.20
C LEU A 45 11.69 -7.00 2.55
N THR A 46 12.42 -7.75 1.73
CA THR A 46 13.87 -7.85 1.78
C THR A 46 14.53 -6.55 1.34
N THR A 47 15.80 -6.35 1.73
CA THR A 47 16.59 -5.18 1.31
C THR A 47 16.73 -5.09 -0.22
N ALA A 48 16.82 -6.24 -0.90
CA ALA A 48 16.89 -6.28 -2.35
C ALA A 48 15.57 -5.80 -2.98
N GLU A 49 14.42 -6.28 -2.48
CA GLU A 49 13.10 -5.82 -2.93
C GLU A 49 12.90 -4.32 -2.70
N ILE A 50 13.29 -3.81 -1.54
CA ILE A 50 13.21 -2.37 -1.23
C ILE A 50 14.07 -1.57 -2.22
N ARG A 51 15.29 -2.04 -2.52
CA ARG A 51 16.18 -1.37 -3.48
C ARG A 51 15.56 -1.35 -4.88
N THR A 52 15.00 -2.46 -5.33
CA THR A 52 14.29 -2.54 -6.61
C THR A 52 13.12 -1.55 -6.69
N LEU A 53 12.31 -1.47 -5.63
CA LEU A 53 11.19 -0.51 -5.57
C LEU A 53 11.66 0.95 -5.57
N LYS A 54 12.74 1.27 -4.85
CA LYS A 54 13.35 2.61 -4.85
C LYS A 54 13.88 3.01 -6.22
N ASN A 55 14.58 2.10 -6.89
CA ASN A 55 15.09 2.34 -8.24
C ASN A 55 13.94 2.60 -9.22
N ALA A 56 12.87 1.81 -9.15
CA ALA A 56 11.68 1.99 -9.97
C ALA A 56 10.99 3.35 -9.75
N VAL A 57 10.81 3.77 -8.49
CA VAL A 57 10.22 5.09 -8.17
C VAL A 57 11.15 6.22 -8.61
N THR A 58 12.45 6.07 -8.46
CA THR A 58 13.44 7.09 -8.87
C THR A 58 13.40 7.28 -10.38
N VAL A 59 13.47 6.19 -11.16
CA VAL A 59 13.38 6.24 -12.62
C VAL A 59 12.05 6.85 -13.07
N LEU A 60 10.93 6.43 -12.47
CA LEU A 60 9.61 7.00 -12.74
C LEU A 60 9.56 8.52 -12.50
N LYS A 61 10.20 8.99 -11.43
CA LYS A 61 10.22 10.42 -11.08
C LYS A 61 11.14 11.25 -11.97
N TYR A 62 12.22 10.67 -12.50
CA TYR A 62 13.26 11.36 -13.28
C TYR A 62 12.97 11.35 -14.79
N GLN A 63 12.15 10.39 -15.26
CA GLN A 63 11.77 10.25 -16.66
C GLN A 63 11.22 11.55 -17.28
N PRO A 64 10.25 12.27 -16.66
CA PRO A 64 9.69 13.47 -17.29
C PRO A 64 10.70 14.62 -17.46
N GLN A 65 11.68 14.71 -16.57
CA GLN A 65 12.72 15.74 -16.60
C GLN A 65 13.73 15.43 -17.70
N ILE A 66 14.09 14.15 -17.84
CA ILE A 66 14.90 13.66 -18.95
C ILE A 66 14.22 13.94 -20.30
N GLU A 67 12.92 13.63 -20.42
CA GLU A 67 12.13 13.94 -21.62
C GLU A 67 12.06 15.45 -21.90
N ALA A 68 11.91 16.26 -20.85
CA ALA A 68 11.91 17.71 -20.97
C ALA A 68 13.26 18.26 -21.44
N LEU A 69 14.38 17.72 -20.98
CA LEU A 69 15.72 18.09 -21.50
C LEU A 69 15.86 17.69 -22.96
N ALA A 70 15.45 16.46 -23.32
CA ALA A 70 15.52 15.96 -24.69
C ALA A 70 14.71 16.83 -25.67
N LYS A 71 13.58 17.37 -25.22
CA LYS A 71 12.69 18.19 -26.03
C LYS A 71 13.11 19.66 -26.13
N ASN A 72 13.66 20.22 -25.05
CA ASN A 72 13.83 21.68 -24.91
C ASN A 72 15.28 22.15 -25.02
N CYS A 73 16.28 21.28 -24.88
CA CYS A 73 17.68 21.65 -24.98
C CYS A 73 18.25 21.34 -26.38
N ALA A 74 19.30 22.08 -26.76
CA ALA A 74 19.95 21.93 -28.07
C ALA A 74 20.67 20.57 -28.20
N ALA A 75 20.91 20.14 -29.45
CA ALA A 75 21.42 18.80 -29.76
C ALA A 75 22.82 18.50 -29.18
N ASP A 76 23.61 19.53 -28.91
CA ASP A 76 24.89 19.46 -28.21
C ASP A 76 24.76 19.15 -26.71
N VAL A 77 23.59 19.36 -26.11
CA VAL A 77 23.29 18.92 -24.74
C VAL A 77 22.91 17.45 -24.71
N LEU A 78 22.29 16.94 -25.78
CA LEU A 78 21.86 15.54 -25.91
C LEU A 78 23.03 14.55 -25.92
N GLN A 79 24.25 14.99 -26.25
CA GLN A 79 25.44 14.14 -26.21
C GLN A 79 25.81 13.67 -24.79
N TYR A 80 25.29 14.35 -23.76
CA TYR A 80 25.50 14.00 -22.35
C TYR A 80 24.39 13.12 -21.79
N LEU A 81 23.30 12.91 -22.54
CA LEU A 81 22.26 11.98 -22.15
C LEU A 81 22.72 10.55 -22.46
N PRO A 82 22.66 9.61 -21.50
CA PRO A 82 22.96 8.21 -21.74
C PRO A 82 22.22 7.68 -22.96
N THR A 83 22.82 6.74 -23.70
CA THR A 83 22.19 6.12 -24.87
C THR A 83 20.85 5.46 -24.53
N VAL A 84 20.71 5.00 -23.28
CA VAL A 84 19.44 4.53 -22.70
C VAL A 84 18.34 5.58 -22.81
N ILE A 85 18.64 6.88 -22.77
CA ILE A 85 17.69 7.99 -22.89
C ILE A 85 17.37 8.31 -24.36
N ALA A 86 18.34 8.16 -25.27
CA ALA A 86 18.14 8.42 -26.69
C ALA A 86 17.26 7.35 -27.37
N ASP A 87 17.32 6.11 -26.88
CA ASP A 87 16.58 4.96 -27.43
C ASP A 87 15.44 4.44 -26.51
N ALA A 88 15.35 4.86 -25.23
CA ALA A 88 14.20 4.53 -24.38
C ALA A 88 13.02 5.46 -24.68
N ASP A 89 12.25 5.05 -25.68
CA ASP A 89 10.82 5.32 -25.68
C ASP A 89 10.23 5.00 -24.29
N THR A 90 9.31 5.83 -23.80
CA THR A 90 8.38 5.56 -22.69
C THR A 90 7.93 4.09 -22.61
N GLY A 91 7.78 3.43 -23.76
CA GLY A 91 7.50 1.99 -23.88
C GLY A 91 8.53 1.06 -23.22
N SER A 92 9.82 1.40 -23.22
CA SER A 92 10.91 0.62 -22.61
C SER A 92 10.82 0.63 -21.08
N LEU A 93 10.59 1.79 -20.47
CA LEU A 93 10.36 1.88 -19.03
C LEU A 93 9.09 1.12 -18.62
N GLN A 94 8.01 1.27 -19.37
CA GLN A 94 6.77 0.57 -19.10
C GLN A 94 6.93 -0.95 -19.17
N SER A 95 7.64 -1.45 -20.18
CA SER A 95 7.98 -2.88 -20.31
C SER A 95 8.84 -3.37 -19.15
N LEU A 96 9.83 -2.56 -18.73
CA LEU A 96 10.69 -2.89 -17.60
C LEU A 96 9.91 -2.95 -16.28
N LEU A 97 9.04 -1.98 -15.99
CA LEU A 97 8.18 -1.99 -14.81
C LEU A 97 7.21 -3.18 -14.83
N GLN A 98 6.64 -3.51 -15.98
CA GLN A 98 5.78 -4.68 -16.12
C GLN A 98 6.55 -5.98 -15.84
N LYS A 99 7.77 -6.10 -16.36
CA LYS A 99 8.63 -7.28 -16.17
C LYS A 99 9.11 -7.42 -14.73
N LYS A 100 9.45 -6.32 -14.06
CA LYS A 100 10.07 -6.35 -12.72
C LYS A 100 9.06 -6.28 -11.58
N LEU A 101 7.97 -5.51 -11.75
CA LEU A 101 7.01 -5.22 -10.69
C LEU A 101 5.60 -5.73 -10.99
N ASN A 102 5.32 -6.17 -12.23
CA ASN A 102 3.98 -6.46 -12.71
C ASN A 102 3.02 -5.26 -12.58
N MET A 103 3.54 -4.06 -12.86
CA MET A 103 2.79 -2.80 -12.82
C MET A 103 3.19 -1.88 -13.97
N THR A 104 2.26 -1.02 -14.37
CA THR A 104 2.54 0.09 -15.29
C THR A 104 3.05 1.33 -14.55
N SER A 105 3.64 2.28 -15.28
CA SER A 105 4.06 3.58 -14.75
C SER A 105 2.92 4.32 -14.04
N VAL A 106 1.70 4.27 -14.59
CA VAL A 106 0.51 4.90 -14.01
C VAL A 106 0.12 4.23 -12.69
N GLN A 107 0.12 2.90 -12.64
CA GLN A 107 -0.19 2.16 -11.41
C GLN A 107 0.83 2.44 -10.30
N LEU A 108 2.12 2.48 -10.66
CA LEU A 108 3.18 2.80 -9.72
C LEU A 108 3.09 4.25 -9.21
N PHE A 109 2.76 5.20 -10.10
CA PHE A 109 2.52 6.59 -9.73
C PHE A 109 1.33 6.73 -8.78
N ASN A 110 0.20 6.10 -9.09
CA ASN A 110 -0.98 6.12 -8.23
C ASN A 110 -0.68 5.52 -6.85
N LEU A 111 0.02 4.39 -6.79
CA LEU A 111 0.44 3.78 -5.53
C LEU A 111 1.32 4.73 -4.70
N LEU A 112 2.21 5.50 -5.36
CA LEU A 112 3.04 6.50 -4.69
C LEU A 112 2.21 7.63 -4.07
N GLN A 113 1.11 8.04 -4.70
CA GLN A 113 0.23 9.10 -4.20
C GLN A 113 -0.74 8.60 -3.11
N GLU A 114 -1.24 7.37 -3.27
CA GLU A 114 -2.34 6.84 -2.46
C GLU A 114 -1.86 6.07 -1.21
N ASN A 115 -0.60 5.64 -1.17
CA ASN A 115 -0.08 4.80 -0.11
C ASN A 115 1.13 5.43 0.60
N GLU A 116 0.89 6.09 1.74
CA GLU A 116 1.94 6.75 2.53
C GLU A 116 3.05 5.79 2.96
N LYS A 117 2.71 4.53 3.27
CA LYS A 117 3.71 3.52 3.66
C LYS A 117 4.65 3.22 2.50
N PHE A 118 4.11 3.08 1.28
CA PHE A 118 4.89 2.89 0.07
C PHE A 118 5.73 4.14 -0.23
N ALA A 119 5.15 5.34 -0.15
CA ALA A 119 5.84 6.60 -0.39
C ALA A 119 7.03 6.83 0.55
N ASN A 120 6.85 6.56 1.84
CA ASN A 120 7.91 6.69 2.84
C ASN A 120 9.04 5.67 2.61
N LEU A 121 8.69 4.43 2.23
CA LEU A 121 9.68 3.40 1.98
C LEU A 121 10.50 3.67 0.70
N THR A 122 9.86 4.23 -0.32
CA THR A 122 10.43 4.42 -1.65
C THR A 122 10.84 5.86 -1.96
N GLN A 123 10.94 6.69 -0.91
CA GLN A 123 11.25 8.11 -1.03
C GLN A 123 12.46 8.36 -1.94
N ALA A 124 12.19 8.94 -3.10
CA ALA A 124 13.19 9.43 -4.04
C ALA A 124 13.37 10.94 -3.86
N ALA A 125 14.58 11.43 -4.15
CA ALA A 125 14.92 12.85 -4.08
C ALA A 125 13.94 13.69 -4.92
N ALA A 126 13.67 14.92 -4.45
CA ALA A 126 12.96 15.89 -5.25
C ALA A 126 13.86 16.27 -6.43
N VAL A 127 13.32 16.18 -7.64
CA VAL A 127 14.07 16.41 -8.87
C VAL A 127 13.30 17.39 -9.75
N SER A 128 14.03 18.37 -10.28
CA SER A 128 13.53 19.36 -11.23
C SER A 128 14.35 19.31 -12.50
N THR A 129 13.77 19.70 -13.63
CA THR A 129 14.51 19.84 -14.88
C THR A 129 15.56 20.94 -14.73
N PRO A 130 16.86 20.63 -14.92
CA PRO A 130 17.92 21.64 -14.86
C PRO A 130 17.87 22.59 -16.05
N ASP A 131 18.55 23.74 -15.94
CA ASP A 131 18.73 24.67 -17.05
C ASP A 131 19.59 24.02 -18.14
N CYS A 132 19.28 24.24 -19.43
CA CYS A 132 20.05 23.71 -20.55
C CYS A 132 21.52 24.17 -20.57
N ASN A 133 21.85 25.26 -19.86
CA ASN A 133 23.21 25.76 -19.71
C ASN A 133 23.96 25.14 -18.50
N ASP A 134 23.24 24.47 -17.60
CA ASP A 134 23.81 23.84 -16.40
C ASP A 134 24.23 22.40 -16.71
N ARG A 135 25.41 22.28 -17.34
CA ARG A 135 25.95 21.00 -17.77
C ARG A 135 26.14 20.01 -16.62
N ASP A 136 26.60 20.47 -15.47
CA ASP A 136 26.90 19.59 -14.34
C ASP A 136 25.60 18.99 -13.76
N ALA A 137 24.55 19.81 -13.64
CA ALA A 137 23.25 19.32 -13.19
C ALA A 137 22.60 18.37 -14.21
N ILE A 138 22.79 18.60 -15.51
CA ILE A 138 22.32 17.69 -16.57
C ILE A 138 23.02 16.34 -16.49
N VAL A 139 24.34 16.34 -16.34
CA VAL A 139 25.14 15.11 -16.20
C VAL A 139 24.73 14.34 -14.95
N ASP A 140 24.60 15.02 -13.80
CA ASP A 140 24.17 14.37 -12.55
C ASP A 140 22.77 13.74 -12.67
N LEU A 141 21.81 14.47 -13.24
CA LEU A 141 20.46 13.95 -13.49
C LEU A 141 20.49 12.71 -14.39
N ALA A 142 21.25 12.79 -15.48
CA ALA A 142 21.42 11.72 -16.46
C ALA A 142 22.08 10.47 -15.87
N GLU A 143 23.15 10.64 -15.08
CA GLU A 143 23.84 9.55 -14.39
C GLU A 143 22.95 8.90 -13.34
N GLN A 144 22.25 9.69 -12.52
CA GLN A 144 21.30 9.17 -11.54
C GLN A 144 20.19 8.37 -12.21
N TYR A 145 19.59 8.89 -13.28
CA TYR A 145 18.59 8.16 -14.05
C TYR A 145 19.15 6.85 -14.59
N SER A 146 20.29 6.89 -15.29
CA SER A 146 20.90 5.72 -15.92
C SER A 146 21.27 4.64 -14.91
N ASN A 147 21.90 5.04 -13.80
CA ASN A 147 22.31 4.11 -12.74
C ASN A 147 21.10 3.40 -12.12
N ASN A 148 20.01 4.12 -11.85
CA ASN A 148 18.79 3.51 -11.31
C ASN A 148 18.06 2.65 -12.34
N TYR A 149 18.04 3.06 -13.61
CA TYR A 149 17.45 2.29 -14.70
C TYR A 149 18.18 0.95 -14.89
N THR A 150 19.51 0.99 -15.02
CA THR A 150 20.33 -0.22 -15.13
C THR A 150 20.21 -1.10 -13.88
N ALA A 151 20.21 -0.50 -12.68
CA ALA A 151 20.04 -1.27 -11.45
C ALA A 151 18.65 -1.95 -11.37
N LEU A 152 17.60 -1.33 -11.90
CA LEU A 152 16.27 -1.93 -12.05
C LEU A 152 16.26 -3.04 -13.11
N GLU A 153 16.99 -2.85 -14.21
CA GLU A 153 17.14 -3.87 -15.26
C GLU A 153 17.83 -5.14 -14.74
N LEU A 154 18.84 -4.98 -13.89
CA LEU A 154 19.60 -6.07 -13.28
C LEU A 154 18.90 -6.72 -12.08
N SER A 155 17.85 -6.11 -11.52
CA SER A 155 17.20 -6.64 -10.33
C SER A 155 16.36 -7.90 -10.62
N ASP A 156 16.12 -8.72 -9.61
CA ASP A 156 15.13 -9.79 -9.74
C ASP A 156 13.71 -9.22 -9.91
N ALA A 157 12.83 -10.00 -10.54
CA ALA A 157 11.41 -9.67 -10.60
C ALA A 157 10.78 -9.90 -9.21
N LEU A 158 9.99 -8.93 -8.76
CA LEU A 158 9.39 -8.96 -7.44
C LEU A 158 8.05 -9.71 -7.48
N GLY A 159 7.94 -10.78 -6.71
CA GLY A 159 6.70 -11.52 -6.50
C GLY A 159 5.94 -10.99 -5.28
N SER A 160 4.62 -10.79 -5.40
CA SER A 160 3.69 -10.47 -4.30
C SER A 160 4.07 -9.30 -3.37
N TRP A 161 5.00 -8.43 -3.77
CA TRP A 161 5.47 -7.28 -2.98
C TRP A 161 4.34 -6.30 -2.64
N HIS A 162 3.36 -6.15 -3.53
CA HIS A 162 2.20 -5.28 -3.35
C HIS A 162 1.40 -5.65 -2.09
N GLN A 163 1.37 -6.93 -1.69
CA GLN A 163 0.69 -7.40 -0.48
C GLN A 163 1.25 -6.77 0.81
N HIS A 164 2.50 -6.29 0.77
CA HIS A 164 3.09 -5.54 1.88
C HIS A 164 2.47 -4.13 2.05
N PHE A 165 1.87 -3.61 0.98
CA PHE A 165 1.25 -2.29 0.91
C PHE A 165 -0.26 -2.35 0.79
N VAL A 166 -0.84 -3.53 0.56
CA VAL A 166 -2.28 -3.75 0.69
C VAL A 166 -2.67 -3.44 2.13
N THR A 167 -3.37 -2.33 2.31
CA THR A 167 -4.20 -2.11 3.48
C THR A 167 -5.15 -3.31 3.57
N PRO A 168 -5.29 -3.99 4.73
CA PRO A 168 -6.20 -5.13 4.85
C PRO A 168 -7.54 -4.81 4.19
N GLU A 169 -8.05 -5.73 3.37
CA GLU A 169 -9.25 -5.56 2.53
C GLU A 169 -10.28 -4.65 3.20
N ALA A 170 -10.66 -3.60 2.48
CA ALA A 170 -11.74 -2.73 2.89
C ALA A 170 -12.96 -3.62 3.20
N THR A 171 -13.31 -3.64 4.48
CA THR A 171 -14.66 -4.01 4.92
C THR A 171 -15.61 -3.22 4.02
N PRO A 172 -16.66 -3.85 3.43
CA PRO A 172 -17.55 -3.16 2.51
C PRO A 172 -17.98 -1.85 3.16
N ALA A 173 -17.68 -0.75 2.46
CA ALA A 173 -17.93 0.58 2.96
C ALA A 173 -19.40 0.69 3.37
N MET A 174 -19.63 1.24 4.57
CA MET A 174 -20.97 1.55 5.04
C MET A 174 -21.70 2.41 4.00
N ASP A 175 -22.98 2.12 3.79
CA ASP A 175 -23.84 2.88 2.89
C ASP A 175 -23.74 4.40 3.21
N PRO A 176 -23.54 5.29 2.21
CA PRO A 176 -23.33 6.72 2.46
C PRO A 176 -24.45 7.38 3.28
N ASP A 177 -25.70 6.96 3.09
CA ASP A 177 -26.84 7.47 3.85
C ASP A 177 -26.78 7.02 5.31
N GLN A 178 -26.42 5.77 5.55
CA GLN A 178 -26.19 5.25 6.90
C GLN A 178 -25.04 6.00 7.61
N LEU A 179 -23.95 6.24 6.90
CA LEU A 179 -22.79 6.97 7.44
C LEU A 179 -23.13 8.43 7.75
N SER A 180 -23.83 9.10 6.85
CA SER A 180 -24.34 10.47 7.05
C SER A 180 -25.28 10.55 8.25
N GLY A 181 -26.14 9.54 8.44
CA GLY A 181 -27.00 9.40 9.61
C GLY A 181 -26.21 9.26 10.92
N LEU A 182 -25.17 8.43 10.94
CA LEU A 182 -24.29 8.29 12.11
C LEU A 182 -23.58 9.59 12.46
N ILE A 183 -23.00 10.26 11.45
CA ILE A 183 -22.35 11.57 11.63
C ILE A 183 -23.35 12.57 12.20
N SER A 184 -24.54 12.68 11.60
CA SER A 184 -25.56 13.64 12.01
C SER A 184 -26.05 13.42 13.44
N ASN A 185 -26.26 12.16 13.84
CA ASN A 185 -26.74 11.78 15.18
C ASN A 185 -25.66 11.81 16.27
N SER A 186 -24.39 11.98 15.89
CA SER A 186 -23.29 12.10 16.86
C SER A 186 -23.27 13.48 17.50
N HIS A 187 -23.04 13.53 18.81
CA HIS A 187 -22.90 14.78 19.55
C HIS A 187 -21.49 15.37 19.40
N SER A 188 -20.48 14.51 19.58
CA SER A 188 -19.07 14.83 19.45
C SER A 188 -18.42 13.85 18.49
N ILE A 189 -17.51 14.34 17.66
CA ILE A 189 -16.75 13.48 16.74
C ILE A 189 -15.29 13.84 16.87
N VAL A 190 -14.44 12.85 17.08
CA VAL A 190 -13.00 13.05 17.25
C VAL A 190 -12.19 12.05 16.45
N LEU A 191 -11.15 12.55 15.78
CA LEU A 191 -10.13 11.72 15.16
C LEU A 191 -9.06 11.44 16.20
N VAL A 192 -8.79 10.16 16.44
CA VAL A 192 -7.81 9.71 17.43
C VAL A 192 -6.71 8.89 16.77
N ASN A 193 -5.50 9.02 17.29
CA ASN A 193 -4.37 8.15 17.01
C ASN A 193 -4.09 7.27 18.22
N ILE A 194 -3.85 5.98 18.00
CA ILE A 194 -3.67 5.00 19.07
C ILE A 194 -2.18 4.76 19.25
N GLN A 195 -1.69 5.01 20.46
CA GLN A 195 -0.27 4.86 20.81
C GLN A 195 -0.06 3.93 22.01
N PRO A 196 1.04 3.16 22.06
CA PRO A 196 1.42 2.42 23.26
C PRO A 196 1.79 3.39 24.39
N LYS A 197 1.36 3.14 25.63
CA LYS A 197 1.78 3.94 26.80
C LYS A 197 3.31 3.98 26.97
N SER A 198 3.99 2.90 26.58
CA SER A 198 5.45 2.76 26.72
C SER A 198 6.27 3.78 25.94
N VAL A 199 5.71 4.42 24.91
CA VAL A 199 6.43 5.43 24.10
C VAL A 199 6.18 6.87 24.58
N LEU A 200 5.36 7.04 25.62
CA LEU A 200 4.93 8.34 26.11
C LEU A 200 5.42 8.57 27.54
N THR A 201 5.83 9.80 27.82
CA THR A 201 6.13 10.23 29.19
C THR A 201 4.85 10.25 30.05
N SER A 202 4.98 10.13 31.37
CA SER A 202 3.81 10.18 32.28
C SER A 202 3.00 11.48 32.14
N LEU A 203 3.68 12.60 31.86
CA LEU A 203 3.04 13.89 31.61
C LEU A 203 2.22 13.87 30.31
N GLN A 204 2.79 13.31 29.23
CA GLN A 204 2.07 13.15 27.97
C GLN A 204 0.89 12.20 28.12
N GLN A 205 1.07 11.07 28.81
CA GLN A 205 0.00 10.13 29.08
C GLN A 205 -1.20 10.82 29.75
N ALA A 206 -0.96 11.67 30.76
CA ALA A 206 -2.01 12.40 31.49
C ALA A 206 -2.82 13.39 30.63
N ASN A 207 -2.29 13.81 29.47
CA ASN A 207 -2.94 14.75 28.56
C ASN A 207 -3.73 14.05 27.43
N PHE A 208 -3.75 12.71 27.39
CA PHE A 208 -4.44 11.94 26.35
C PHE A 208 -5.70 11.26 26.86
N LEU A 209 -6.54 10.78 25.93
CA LEU A 209 -7.73 10.04 26.32
C LEU A 209 -7.33 8.69 26.90
N HIS A 210 -7.67 8.54 28.18
CA HIS A 210 -7.61 7.27 28.87
C HIS A 210 -8.91 6.53 28.66
N ILE A 211 -8.77 5.49 27.86
CA ILE A 211 -9.83 4.59 27.45
C ILE A 211 -10.13 3.60 28.56
N ASP A 212 -9.05 3.18 29.24
CA ASP A 212 -9.03 2.43 30.48
C ASP A 212 -7.66 2.67 31.14
N ASP A 213 -7.64 2.91 32.45
CA ASP A 213 -6.40 3.04 33.22
C ASP A 213 -5.52 1.79 33.09
N LYS A 214 -6.14 0.62 32.88
CA LYS A 214 -5.47 -0.69 32.73
C LYS A 214 -5.04 -1.01 31.30
N SER A 215 -5.49 -0.26 30.30
CA SER A 215 -5.08 -0.49 28.90
C SER A 215 -3.60 -0.16 28.71
N SER A 216 -2.90 -0.93 27.87
CA SER A 216 -1.51 -0.63 27.48
C SER A 216 -1.41 0.48 26.40
N TYR A 217 -2.54 1.00 25.93
CA TYR A 217 -2.65 1.95 24.84
C TYR A 217 -3.42 3.20 25.26
N VAL A 218 -3.07 4.34 24.66
CA VAL A 218 -3.78 5.62 24.79
C VAL A 218 -4.28 6.09 23.44
N PHE A 219 -5.33 6.90 23.49
CA PHE A 219 -5.96 7.45 22.30
C PHE A 219 -5.75 8.96 22.32
N GLU A 220 -4.84 9.41 21.47
CA GLU A 220 -4.47 10.79 21.31
C GLU A 220 -5.44 11.47 20.34
N VAL A 221 -6.23 12.44 20.81
CA VAL A 221 -7.08 13.21 19.91
C VAL A 221 -6.23 14.12 19.05
N GLN A 222 -6.45 14.08 17.74
CA GLN A 222 -5.79 14.93 16.76
C GLN A 222 -6.71 16.09 16.35
N GLN A 223 -7.96 15.76 16.05
CA GLN A 223 -8.92 16.67 15.45
C GLN A 223 -10.32 16.39 16.01
N GLY A 224 -11.19 17.42 15.99
CA GLY A 224 -12.56 17.27 16.43
C GLY A 224 -13.56 18.10 15.63
N TRP A 225 -14.79 17.58 15.58
CA TRP A 225 -15.96 18.19 14.96
C TRP A 225 -17.10 18.27 15.98
N LYS A 226 -18.02 19.22 15.77
CA LYS A 226 -19.16 19.50 16.66
C LYS A 226 -18.73 19.93 18.07
N ALA A 227 -19.36 19.38 19.12
CA ALA A 227 -19.02 19.66 20.50
C ALA A 227 -17.80 18.82 20.89
N VAL A 228 -16.67 19.43 21.18
CA VAL A 228 -15.42 18.72 21.55
C VAL A 228 -15.11 19.06 23.00
N GLY A 229 -15.01 18.04 23.85
CA GLY A 229 -14.79 18.21 25.28
C GLY A 229 -13.30 18.13 25.64
N PRO A 230 -12.87 18.71 26.77
CA PRO A 230 -11.50 18.54 27.27
C PRO A 230 -11.27 17.15 27.88
N ARG A 231 -12.34 16.39 28.16
CA ARG A 231 -12.31 15.06 28.75
C ARG A 231 -13.37 14.19 28.12
N TYR A 232 -13.02 12.94 27.87
CA TYR A 232 -13.90 11.93 27.30
C TYR A 232 -13.93 10.75 28.28
N GLN A 233 -15.11 10.17 28.48
CA GLN A 233 -15.29 9.10 29.46
C GLN A 233 -15.21 7.74 28.76
N GLY A 234 -14.55 6.79 29.43
CA GLY A 234 -14.71 5.33 29.30
C GLY A 234 -14.81 4.76 27.89
N LEU A 235 -13.79 4.02 27.46
CA LEU A 235 -13.88 3.22 26.24
C LEU A 235 -13.54 1.76 26.60
N HIS A 236 -14.52 0.87 26.49
CA HIS A 236 -14.36 -0.55 26.81
C HIS A 236 -13.77 -1.37 25.64
N ILE A 237 -13.06 -0.73 24.71
CA ILE A 237 -12.41 -1.43 23.59
C ILE A 237 -11.01 -1.84 24.05
N HIS A 238 -10.91 -3.09 24.47
CA HIS A 238 -9.65 -3.69 24.87
C HIS A 238 -8.78 -3.98 23.64
N LEU A 239 -7.65 -3.28 23.53
CA LEU A 239 -6.63 -3.59 22.54
C LEU A 239 -5.57 -4.50 23.18
N SER A 240 -5.53 -5.75 22.74
CA SER A 240 -4.49 -6.67 23.19
C SER A 240 -3.17 -6.41 22.45
N PRO A 241 -2.00 -6.64 23.08
CA PRO A 241 -0.71 -6.50 22.42
C PRO A 241 -0.53 -7.36 21.16
N LYS A 242 -1.23 -8.50 21.09
CA LYS A 242 -1.20 -9.40 19.93
C LYS A 242 -1.96 -8.84 18.73
N ASN A 243 -3.07 -8.14 18.99
CA ASN A 243 -3.95 -7.64 17.93
C ASN A 243 -3.56 -6.23 17.50
N TYR A 244 -2.91 -5.46 18.38
CA TYR A 244 -2.51 -4.09 18.08
C TYR A 244 -1.77 -3.97 16.75
N PRO A 245 -0.69 -4.72 16.43
CA PRO A 245 0.05 -4.55 15.18
C PRO A 245 -0.79 -4.68 13.91
N GLN A 246 -1.91 -5.42 13.99
CA GLN A 246 -2.79 -5.72 12.86
C GLN A 246 -3.96 -4.75 12.73
N GLN A 247 -4.20 -3.90 13.73
CA GLN A 247 -5.31 -2.96 13.72
C GLN A 247 -4.92 -1.56 13.20
N PRO A 248 -5.85 -0.86 12.53
CA PRO A 248 -5.68 0.54 12.15
C PRO A 248 -5.34 1.39 13.37
N LYS A 249 -4.38 2.31 13.23
CA LYS A 249 -3.95 3.20 14.33
C LYS A 249 -4.77 4.48 14.43
N ARG A 250 -5.49 4.83 13.38
CA ARG A 250 -6.29 6.06 13.29
C ARG A 250 -7.75 5.70 13.23
N TRP A 251 -8.53 6.16 14.21
CA TRP A 251 -9.97 5.91 14.30
C TRP A 251 -10.71 7.24 14.37
N LEU A 252 -11.93 7.27 13.86
CA LEU A 252 -12.89 8.35 14.09
C LEU A 252 -13.91 7.86 15.11
N LEU A 253 -13.90 8.45 16.30
CA LEU A 253 -14.85 8.12 17.34
C LEU A 253 -16.06 9.04 17.22
N LEU A 254 -17.23 8.44 17.09
CA LEU A 254 -18.53 9.07 17.11
C LEU A 254 -19.11 8.91 18.51
N LEU A 255 -19.28 10.02 19.20
CA LEU A 255 -19.55 10.06 20.63
C LEU A 255 -20.95 10.64 20.88
N ASP A 256 -21.54 10.22 21.99
CA ASP A 256 -22.82 10.75 22.47
C ASP A 256 -22.67 12.02 23.32
N THR A 257 -23.80 12.48 23.87
CA THR A 257 -23.88 13.69 24.71
C THR A 257 -23.12 13.59 26.02
N SER A 258 -22.75 12.39 26.45
CA SER A 258 -21.91 12.16 27.63
C SER A 258 -20.44 11.95 27.25
N PHE A 259 -20.08 12.20 25.99
CA PHE A 259 -18.76 11.93 25.42
C PHE A 259 -18.36 10.44 25.51
N HIS A 260 -19.33 9.53 25.49
CA HIS A 260 -19.09 8.09 25.37
C HIS A 260 -19.04 7.68 23.89
N PRO A 261 -18.06 6.86 23.47
CA PRO A 261 -18.00 6.33 22.11
C PRO A 261 -19.15 5.37 21.82
N LYS A 262 -19.99 5.72 20.84
CA LYS A 262 -21.03 4.84 20.30
C LYS A 262 -20.52 4.02 19.12
N THR A 263 -19.72 4.65 18.26
CA THR A 263 -19.19 4.02 17.05
C THR A 263 -17.72 4.44 16.87
N ALA A 264 -16.90 3.51 16.39
CA ALA A 264 -15.54 3.79 15.96
C ALA A 264 -15.39 3.39 14.50
N LEU A 265 -15.03 4.35 13.64
CA LEU A 265 -14.79 4.11 12.21
C LEU A 265 -13.30 4.07 11.94
N HIS A 266 -12.87 3.16 11.07
CA HIS A 266 -11.47 2.98 10.68
C HIS A 266 -11.35 2.52 9.23
N GLY A 267 -10.17 2.63 8.62
CA GLY A 267 -9.95 2.19 7.24
C GLY A 267 -10.79 2.98 6.23
N ALA A 268 -11.55 2.29 5.38
CA ALA A 268 -12.34 2.91 4.32
C ALA A 268 -13.48 3.81 4.86
N GLU A 269 -14.18 3.37 5.91
CA GLU A 269 -15.27 4.13 6.54
C GLU A 269 -14.77 5.44 7.15
N LEU A 270 -13.56 5.42 7.72
CA LEU A 270 -12.89 6.63 8.23
C LEU A 270 -12.68 7.64 7.09
N GLN A 271 -12.16 7.20 5.94
CA GLN A 271 -11.89 8.10 4.82
C GLN A 271 -13.18 8.75 4.29
N GLN A 272 -14.24 7.95 4.12
CA GLN A 272 -15.54 8.46 3.70
C GLN A 272 -16.13 9.44 4.72
N ALA A 273 -16.03 9.11 6.02
CA ALA A 273 -16.52 9.98 7.07
C ALA A 273 -15.79 11.33 7.10
N LEU A 274 -14.47 11.32 6.91
CA LEU A 274 -13.65 12.54 6.85
C LEU A 274 -14.00 13.40 5.63
N GLN A 275 -14.29 12.79 4.48
CA GLN A 275 -14.76 13.52 3.30
C GLN A 275 -16.11 14.22 3.55
N LEU A 276 -17.04 13.54 4.23
CA LEU A 276 -18.35 14.10 4.59
C LEU A 276 -18.25 15.19 5.66
N LEU A 277 -17.35 15.04 6.63
CA LEU A 277 -17.16 15.99 7.73
C LEU A 277 -16.43 17.26 7.31
N GLY A 278 -15.60 17.20 6.28
CA GLY A 278 -14.78 18.32 5.82
C GLY A 278 -13.78 18.79 6.88
N SER A 279 -13.52 20.10 6.93
CA SER A 279 -12.51 20.67 7.83
C SER A 279 -12.90 20.50 9.31
N PRO A 280 -11.96 20.12 10.20
CA PRO A 280 -12.24 20.03 11.62
C PRO A 280 -12.58 21.40 12.21
N ALA A 281 -13.40 21.42 13.26
CA ALA A 281 -13.67 22.64 14.03
C ALA A 281 -12.59 22.87 15.11
N TRP A 282 -11.86 21.81 15.45
CA TRP A 282 -10.89 21.79 16.54
C TRP A 282 -9.66 20.96 16.20
N ILE A 283 -8.49 21.41 16.65
CA ILE A 283 -7.21 20.73 16.52
C ILE A 283 -6.57 20.67 17.90
N PHE A 284 -5.99 19.53 18.24
CA PHE A 284 -5.20 19.39 19.45
C PHE A 284 -3.73 19.64 19.13
N ASN A 285 -3.06 20.48 19.92
CA ASN A 285 -1.62 20.67 19.78
C ASN A 285 -0.84 19.50 20.41
N ARG A 286 0.49 19.50 20.28
CA ARG A 286 1.36 18.44 20.85
C ARG A 286 1.34 18.39 22.38
N GLN A 287 0.84 19.43 23.03
CA GLN A 287 0.70 19.54 24.48
C GLN A 287 -0.65 18.97 24.96
N GLY A 288 -1.57 18.65 24.04
CA GLY A 288 -2.93 18.19 24.34
C GLY A 288 -3.94 19.33 24.50
N ASP A 289 -3.56 20.57 24.18
CA ASP A 289 -4.48 21.70 24.26
C ASP A 289 -5.43 21.72 23.06
N LEU A 290 -6.70 21.94 23.37
CA LEU A 290 -7.76 22.08 22.39
C LEU A 290 -7.78 23.50 21.80
N VAL A 291 -7.47 23.60 20.51
CA VAL A 291 -7.44 24.87 19.77
C VAL A 291 -8.54 24.86 18.71
N ARG A 292 -9.25 25.97 18.53
CA ARG A 292 -10.19 26.11 17.40
C ARG A 292 -9.42 26.07 16.09
N ALA A 293 -9.84 25.22 15.17
CA ALA A 293 -9.30 25.23 13.82
C ALA A 293 -9.81 26.50 13.13
N GLY A 294 -8.93 27.47 12.88
CA GLY A 294 -9.27 28.73 12.24
C GLY A 294 -9.58 29.88 13.21
N LYS A 295 -8.52 30.50 13.72
CA LYS A 295 -8.22 31.93 13.50
C LYS A 295 -6.70 32.06 13.38
N SER A 296 -6.19 31.93 12.16
CA SER A 296 -5.00 32.63 11.70
C SER A 296 -5.46 33.84 10.92
#